data_AF-A0A060HJN0-F1
#
_entry.id   AF-A0A060HJN0-F1
#
_cell.length_a   1.000
_cell.length_b   1.000
_cell.length_c   1.000
_cell.angle_alpha   90.00
_cell.angle_beta   90.00
_cell.angle_gamma   90.00
#
_symmetry.space_group_name_H-M   'P 1'
#
loop_
_entity.id
_entity.type
_entity.pdbx_description
1 polymer ?
#
loop_
_entity_poly.entity_id
_entity_poly.type
_entity_poly.pdbx_seq_one_letter_code
_entity_poly.pdbx_strand_id
1 'polypeptide(L)'
;MPSQGYATIGLKPAILAKLQQITDEYYPGMFLPSALIILMNEIKRGYYTVDTCAIKEDFGGRYTSLTIRSDVKAWLDENFEKYKEEYNRRYRANSFTQFASYFMLNMFESKAKSQNFIVKLKESDFRWLEEEYQKRKQEYRQKYSVFTFDQFADIFLKDLLDRVSEAKRVLSL
;
A
#
# COMPACT_ATOMS: atom_id res chain seq x y z
N MET A 1 -12.11 8.15 31.58
CA MET A 1 -12.34 6.69 31.66
C MET A 1 -11.44 6.01 30.64
N PRO A 2 -10.50 5.14 31.01
CA PRO A 2 -9.65 4.43 30.05
C PRO A 2 -10.32 3.09 29.70
N SER A 3 -11.12 3.02 28.63
CA SER A 3 -11.87 1.79 28.32
C SER A 3 -12.12 1.46 26.84
N GLN A 4 -11.61 2.19 25.85
CA GLN A 4 -11.87 1.81 24.44
C GLN A 4 -10.63 1.95 23.57
N GLY A 5 -9.77 0.95 23.59
CA GLY A 5 -8.66 0.83 22.62
C GLY A 5 -9.12 0.42 21.22
N TYR A 6 -10.26 -0.27 21.13
CA TYR A 6 -10.82 -0.79 19.88
C TYR A 6 -12.32 -0.49 19.76
N ALA A 7 -12.79 -0.37 18.52
CA ALA A 7 -14.17 -0.18 18.14
C ALA A 7 -14.51 -1.08 16.94
N THR A 8 -15.79 -1.33 16.72
CA THR A 8 -16.27 -2.20 15.64
C THR A 8 -17.03 -1.39 14.60
N ILE A 9 -16.76 -1.64 13.33
CA ILE A 9 -17.55 -1.13 12.20
C ILE A 9 -18.22 -2.26 11.44
N GLY A 10 -19.44 -2.03 10.97
CA GLY A 10 -20.09 -2.95 10.04
C GLY A 10 -19.51 -2.78 8.64
N LEU A 11 -19.26 -3.87 7.91
CA LEU A 11 -18.86 -3.89 6.50
C LEU A 11 -19.63 -4.97 5.74
N LYS A 12 -19.76 -4.80 4.42
CA LYS A 12 -20.31 -5.86 3.58
C LYS A 12 -19.25 -6.93 3.31
N PRO A 13 -19.62 -8.21 3.16
CA PRO A 13 -18.64 -9.29 3.01
C PRO A 13 -17.70 -9.09 1.81
N ALA A 14 -18.25 -8.66 0.65
CA ALA A 14 -17.47 -8.39 -0.54
C ALA A 14 -16.44 -7.25 -0.32
N ILE A 15 -16.85 -6.20 0.37
CA ILE A 15 -15.97 -5.09 0.75
C ILE A 15 -14.85 -5.57 1.67
N LEU A 16 -15.20 -6.34 2.71
CA LEU A 16 -14.22 -6.85 3.67
C LEU A 16 -13.20 -7.76 2.97
N ALA A 17 -13.66 -8.68 2.13
CA ALA A 17 -12.80 -9.57 1.34
C ALA A 17 -11.87 -8.77 0.42
N LYS A 18 -12.40 -7.75 -0.27
CA LYS A 18 -11.60 -6.87 -1.12
C LYS A 18 -10.54 -6.09 -0.33
N LEU A 19 -10.90 -5.50 0.81
CA LEU A 19 -9.97 -4.79 1.68
C LEU A 19 -8.87 -5.72 2.23
N GLN A 20 -9.23 -6.96 2.58
CA GLN A 20 -8.25 -7.97 2.98
C GLN A 20 -7.31 -8.32 1.84
N GLN A 21 -7.83 -8.62 0.65
CA GLN A 21 -7.03 -8.92 -0.53
C GLN A 21 -6.04 -7.80 -0.86
N ILE A 22 -6.50 -6.53 -0.85
CA ILE A 22 -5.62 -5.39 -1.11
C ILE A 22 -4.61 -5.22 0.04
N THR A 23 -4.99 -5.49 1.28
CA THR A 23 -4.03 -5.48 2.39
C THR A 23 -2.94 -6.51 2.17
N ASP A 24 -3.29 -7.75 1.83
CA ASP A 24 -2.32 -8.83 1.61
C ASP A 24 -1.37 -8.52 0.44
N GLU A 25 -1.87 -7.83 -0.60
CA GLU A 25 -1.06 -7.42 -1.74
C GLU A 25 -0.06 -6.30 -1.42
N TYR A 26 -0.49 -5.27 -0.69
CA TYR A 26 0.31 -4.06 -0.46
C TYR A 26 1.07 -4.06 0.86
N TYR A 27 0.62 -4.86 1.82
CA TYR A 27 1.12 -4.96 3.18
C TYR A 27 1.24 -6.46 3.56
N PRO A 28 2.12 -7.22 2.88
CA PRO A 28 2.19 -8.67 3.04
C PRO A 28 2.49 -9.04 4.51
N GLY A 29 1.70 -10.00 5.03
CA GLY A 29 1.79 -10.44 6.42
C GLY A 29 1.15 -9.50 7.45
N MET A 30 0.51 -8.40 7.02
CA MET A 30 -0.25 -7.52 7.91
C MET A 30 -1.75 -7.78 7.86
N PHE A 31 -2.39 -7.64 9.02
CA PHE A 31 -3.84 -7.62 9.12
C PHE A 31 -4.40 -6.25 8.72
N LEU A 32 -5.58 -6.24 8.09
CA LEU A 32 -6.30 -5.03 7.66
C LEU A 32 -6.39 -3.94 8.77
N PRO A 33 -6.75 -4.23 10.03
CA PRO A 33 -6.76 -3.21 11.08
C PRO A 33 -5.42 -2.49 11.28
N SER A 34 -4.30 -3.21 11.15
CA SER A 34 -2.95 -2.64 11.26
C SER A 34 -2.63 -1.76 10.06
N ALA A 35 -2.97 -2.20 8.84
CA ALA A 35 -2.79 -1.41 7.63
C ALA A 35 -3.58 -0.10 7.67
N LEU A 36 -4.80 -0.11 8.20
CA LEU A 36 -5.61 1.11 8.36
C LEU A 36 -4.97 2.14 9.30
N ILE A 37 -4.27 1.70 10.36
CA ILE A 37 -3.51 2.60 11.24
C ILE A 37 -2.38 3.29 10.45
N ILE A 38 -1.65 2.53 9.64
CA ILE A 38 -0.55 3.06 8.83
C ILE A 38 -1.09 4.08 7.83
N LEU A 39 -2.10 3.69 7.03
CA LEU A 39 -2.70 4.56 6.02
C LEU A 39 -3.23 5.86 6.64
N MET A 40 -3.96 5.78 7.77
CA MET A 40 -4.43 6.97 8.50
C MET A 40 -3.26 7.90 8.85
N ASN A 41 -2.18 7.36 9.42
CA ASN A 41 -1.04 8.18 9.84
C ASN A 41 -0.32 8.82 8.66
N GLU A 42 -0.18 8.11 7.55
CA GLU A 42 0.42 8.65 6.32
C GLU A 42 -0.40 9.80 5.73
N ILE A 43 -1.74 9.66 5.72
CA ILE A 43 -2.66 10.70 5.25
C ILE A 43 -2.62 11.91 6.19
N LYS A 44 -2.65 11.70 7.51
CA LYS A 44 -2.53 12.78 8.50
C LYS A 44 -1.20 13.52 8.40
N ARG A 45 -0.12 12.84 8.00
CA ARG A 45 1.20 13.43 7.74
C ARG A 45 1.32 14.10 6.37
N GLY A 46 0.30 14.00 5.52
CA GLY A 46 0.26 14.64 4.21
C GLY A 46 1.10 13.94 3.14
N TYR A 47 1.46 12.67 3.31
CA TYR A 47 2.19 11.93 2.28
C TYR A 47 1.35 11.72 1.01
N TYR A 48 0.03 11.66 1.15
CA TYR A 48 -0.93 11.68 0.05
C TYR A 48 -2.32 12.10 0.55
N THR A 49 -3.20 12.45 -0.38
CA THR A 49 -4.61 12.76 -0.12
C THR A 49 -5.51 11.60 -0.55
N VAL A 50 -6.68 11.48 0.08
CA VAL A 50 -7.68 10.48 -0.32
C VAL A 50 -8.54 11.06 -1.44
N ASP A 51 -8.31 10.59 -2.65
CA ASP A 51 -9.10 10.99 -3.81
C ASP A 51 -10.27 10.02 -4.01
N THR A 52 -11.42 10.57 -4.41
CA THR A 52 -12.54 9.73 -4.79
C THR A 52 -12.25 9.05 -6.14
N CYS A 53 -12.20 7.70 -6.14
CA CYS A 53 -11.89 6.88 -7.30
C CYS A 53 -13.16 6.33 -7.98
N ALA A 54 -13.06 5.82 -9.20
CA ALA A 54 -14.21 5.18 -9.86
C ALA A 54 -14.36 3.74 -9.37
N ILE A 55 -14.91 3.57 -8.17
CA ILE A 55 -15.06 2.27 -7.52
C ILE A 55 -16.51 1.80 -7.68
N LYS A 56 -16.68 0.54 -8.13
CA LYS A 56 -17.98 -0.14 -8.19
C LYS A 56 -17.87 -1.43 -7.38
N GLU A 57 -18.54 -1.48 -6.24
CA GLU A 57 -18.58 -2.68 -5.40
C GLU A 57 -19.99 -3.17 -5.16
N ASP A 58 -20.08 -4.46 -4.89
CA ASP A 58 -21.31 -5.09 -4.43
C ASP A 58 -21.52 -4.83 -2.92
N PHE A 59 -22.66 -4.25 -2.58
CA PHE A 59 -23.12 -4.05 -1.20
C PHE A 59 -24.20 -5.08 -0.81
N GLY A 60 -24.32 -6.18 -1.55
CA GLY A 60 -25.17 -7.31 -1.21
C GLY A 60 -24.76 -8.02 0.07
N GLY A 61 -25.67 -8.87 0.58
CA GLY A 61 -25.42 -9.72 1.75
C GLY A 61 -25.58 -9.03 3.11
N ARG A 62 -25.41 -9.82 4.17
CA ARG A 62 -25.52 -9.37 5.57
C ARG A 62 -24.22 -8.72 6.03
N TYR A 63 -24.33 -7.67 6.85
CA TYR A 63 -23.17 -7.00 7.41
C TYR A 63 -22.35 -7.95 8.29
N THR A 64 -21.04 -7.87 8.15
CA THR A 64 -20.05 -8.44 9.06
C THR A 64 -19.40 -7.33 9.87
N SER A 65 -18.71 -7.68 10.94
CA SER A 65 -17.97 -6.75 11.78
C SER A 65 -16.48 -6.74 11.43
N LEU A 66 -15.88 -5.56 11.46
CA LEU A 66 -14.44 -5.36 11.50
C LEU A 66 -14.08 -4.59 12.77
N THR A 67 -13.23 -5.19 13.61
CA THR A 67 -12.68 -4.54 14.81
C THR A 67 -11.44 -3.75 14.44
N ILE A 68 -11.42 -2.45 14.72
CA ILE A 68 -10.33 -1.52 14.44
C ILE A 68 -9.97 -0.74 15.70
N ARG A 69 -8.82 -0.07 15.70
CA ARG A 69 -8.42 0.81 16.81
C ARG A 69 -9.36 2.01 16.90
N SER A 70 -9.69 2.46 18.11
CA SER A 70 -10.73 3.48 18.32
C SER A 70 -10.39 4.84 17.70
N ASP A 71 -9.11 5.21 17.62
CA ASP A 71 -8.67 6.44 16.97
C ASP A 71 -8.85 6.40 15.44
N VAL A 72 -8.71 5.22 14.82
CA VAL A 72 -9.04 5.02 13.40
C VAL A 72 -10.55 5.19 13.21
N LYS A 73 -11.37 4.63 14.11
CA LYS A 73 -12.82 4.82 14.08
C LYS A 73 -13.22 6.29 14.21
N ALA A 74 -12.68 6.99 15.22
CA ALA A 74 -12.94 8.41 15.42
C ALA A 74 -12.54 9.24 14.19
N TRP A 75 -11.40 8.92 13.59
CA TRP A 75 -10.98 9.58 12.36
C TRP A 75 -11.90 9.29 11.17
N LEU A 76 -12.43 8.07 11.03
CA LEU A 76 -13.45 7.78 10.02
C LEU A 76 -14.74 8.58 10.26
N ASP A 77 -15.14 8.78 11.52
CA ASP A 77 -16.31 9.62 11.86
C ASP A 77 -16.09 11.09 11.49
N GLU A 78 -14.91 11.65 11.79
CA GLU A 78 -14.53 13.00 11.39
C GLU A 78 -14.58 13.19 9.86
N ASN A 79 -14.06 12.22 9.11
CA ASN A 79 -14.10 12.25 7.65
C ASN A 79 -15.51 12.05 7.09
N PHE A 80 -16.35 11.28 7.76
CA PHE A 80 -17.75 11.12 7.38
C PHE A 80 -18.48 12.47 7.45
N GLU A 81 -18.35 13.20 8.55
CA GLU A 81 -18.98 14.51 8.67
C GLU A 81 -18.50 15.49 7.62
N LYS A 82 -17.22 15.42 7.25
CA LYS A 82 -16.62 16.31 6.25
C LYS A 82 -17.02 15.97 4.81
N TYR A 83 -17.09 14.68 4.45
CA TYR A 83 -17.18 14.24 3.05
C TYR A 83 -18.46 13.47 2.71
N LYS A 84 -19.39 13.30 3.66
CA LYS A 84 -20.65 12.55 3.44
C LYS A 84 -21.42 12.99 2.20
N GLU A 85 -21.51 14.29 1.94
CA GLU A 85 -22.27 14.81 0.79
C GLU A 85 -21.60 14.47 -0.55
N GLU A 86 -20.27 14.55 -0.63
CA GLU A 86 -19.52 14.18 -1.83
C GLU A 86 -19.67 12.68 -2.12
N TYR A 87 -19.47 11.86 -1.08
CA TYR A 87 -19.58 10.41 -1.19
C TYR A 87 -21.02 9.95 -1.49
N ASN A 88 -22.01 10.65 -0.95
CA ASN A 88 -23.40 10.39 -1.27
C ASN A 88 -23.69 10.69 -2.75
N ARG A 89 -23.25 11.85 -3.27
CA ARG A 89 -23.44 12.18 -4.70
C ARG A 89 -22.77 11.18 -5.62
N ARG A 90 -21.54 10.75 -5.29
CA ARG A 90 -20.72 9.90 -6.16
C ARG A 90 -21.09 8.42 -6.09
N TYR A 91 -21.36 7.91 -4.89
CA TYR A 91 -21.55 6.47 -4.67
C TYR A 91 -22.91 6.10 -4.08
N ARG A 92 -23.78 7.08 -3.81
CA ARG A 92 -25.05 6.89 -3.07
C ARG A 92 -24.83 6.28 -1.68
N ALA A 93 -23.71 6.66 -1.05
CA ALA A 93 -23.35 6.22 0.30
C ALA A 93 -24.19 6.97 1.35
N ASN A 94 -25.39 6.47 1.61
CA ASN A 94 -26.39 7.10 2.49
C ASN A 94 -26.17 6.84 3.98
N SER A 95 -25.09 6.15 4.35
CA SER A 95 -24.83 5.72 5.73
C SER A 95 -23.34 5.75 6.04
N PHE A 96 -23.00 5.88 7.32
CA PHE A 96 -21.62 5.80 7.79
C PHE A 96 -20.92 4.52 7.30
N THR A 97 -21.59 3.38 7.37
CA THR A 97 -21.00 2.10 6.93
C THR A 97 -20.66 2.08 5.44
N GLN A 98 -21.56 2.57 4.58
CA GLN A 98 -21.28 2.67 3.16
C GLN A 98 -20.17 3.67 2.88
N PHE A 99 -20.19 4.81 3.56
CA PHE A 99 -19.11 5.80 3.48
C PHE A 99 -17.78 5.17 3.86
N ALA A 100 -17.66 4.57 5.05
CA ALA A 100 -16.43 3.98 5.55
C ALA A 100 -15.90 2.90 4.59
N SER A 101 -16.80 2.09 4.00
CA SER A 101 -16.47 1.10 2.98
C SER A 101 -15.77 1.73 1.77
N TYR A 102 -16.41 2.73 1.15
CA TYR A 102 -15.83 3.43 -0.01
C TYR A 102 -14.59 4.24 0.36
N PHE A 103 -14.59 4.88 1.53
CA PHE A 103 -13.49 5.72 1.97
C PHE A 103 -12.23 4.89 2.19
N MET A 104 -12.33 3.73 2.85
CA MET A 104 -11.19 2.82 3.00
C MET A 104 -10.69 2.30 1.66
N LEU A 105 -11.57 1.93 0.73
CA LEU A 105 -11.15 1.52 -0.61
C LEU A 105 -10.43 2.67 -1.34
N ASN A 106 -10.95 3.89 -1.26
CA ASN A 106 -10.29 5.07 -1.83
C ASN A 106 -8.94 5.37 -1.18
N MET A 107 -8.77 5.11 0.13
CA MET A 107 -7.46 5.24 0.80
C MET A 107 -6.42 4.33 0.15
N PHE A 108 -6.77 3.05 -0.05
CA PHE A 108 -5.89 2.09 -0.70
C PHE A 108 -5.61 2.45 -2.17
N GLU A 109 -6.61 2.83 -2.93
CA GLU A 109 -6.44 3.27 -4.33
C GLU A 109 -5.55 4.52 -4.44
N SER A 110 -5.74 5.49 -3.54
CA SER A 110 -4.94 6.72 -3.50
C SER A 110 -3.50 6.43 -3.09
N LYS A 111 -3.31 5.48 -2.16
CA LYS A 111 -1.99 4.97 -1.80
C LYS A 111 -1.30 4.29 -2.98
N ALA A 112 -1.99 3.42 -3.71
CA ALA A 112 -1.45 2.75 -4.88
C ALA A 112 -1.00 3.78 -5.95
N LYS A 113 -1.82 4.79 -6.20
CA LYS A 113 -1.50 5.88 -7.15
C LYS A 113 -0.32 6.74 -6.70
N SER A 114 -0.22 7.08 -5.41
CA SER A 114 0.92 7.84 -4.90
C SER A 114 2.23 7.04 -4.92
N GLN A 115 2.14 5.71 -4.86
CA GLN A 115 3.26 4.79 -4.97
C GLN A 115 3.65 4.41 -6.42
N ASN A 116 3.05 4.98 -7.46
CA ASN A 116 3.42 4.71 -8.86
C ASN A 116 4.90 5.05 -9.19
N PHE A 117 5.65 5.66 -8.26
CA PHE A 117 7.09 5.91 -8.36
C PHE A 117 7.96 5.09 -7.39
N ILE A 118 7.36 4.21 -6.57
CA ILE A 118 8.07 3.34 -5.63
C ILE A 118 8.05 1.93 -6.20
N VAL A 119 9.21 1.44 -6.63
CA VAL A 119 9.38 0.05 -7.08
C VAL A 119 8.98 -0.86 -5.91
N LYS A 120 7.86 -1.58 -6.06
CA LYS A 120 7.43 -2.61 -5.11
C LYS A 120 8.37 -3.81 -5.28
N LEU A 121 9.42 -3.86 -4.48
CA LEU A 121 10.35 -5.00 -4.46
C LEU A 121 9.86 -6.02 -3.42
N LYS A 122 9.40 -7.18 -3.87
CA LYS A 122 9.16 -8.36 -3.06
C LYS A 122 10.49 -9.09 -2.81
N GLU A 123 10.54 -9.97 -1.81
CA GLU A 123 11.71 -10.81 -1.55
C GLU A 123 12.06 -11.70 -2.77
N SER A 124 11.04 -12.18 -3.51
CA SER A 124 11.22 -12.85 -4.81
C SER A 124 11.94 -11.99 -5.83
N ASP A 125 11.79 -10.67 -5.75
CA ASP A 125 12.39 -9.69 -6.66
C ASP A 125 13.85 -9.40 -6.29
N PHE A 126 14.38 -10.02 -5.23
CA PHE A 126 15.82 -10.07 -4.93
C PHE A 126 16.42 -11.47 -5.15
N ARG A 127 15.59 -12.49 -5.39
CA ARG A 127 16.07 -13.85 -5.70
C ARG A 127 16.94 -13.84 -6.96
N TRP A 128 16.56 -13.06 -7.97
CA TRP A 128 17.39 -12.89 -9.16
C TRP A 128 18.74 -12.23 -8.83
N LEU A 129 18.78 -11.31 -7.87
CA LEU A 129 20.02 -10.63 -7.44
C LEU A 129 20.94 -11.61 -6.70
N GLU A 130 20.36 -12.50 -5.90
CA GLU A 130 21.09 -13.60 -5.26
C GLU A 130 21.61 -14.62 -6.27
N GLU A 131 20.82 -14.98 -7.29
CA GLU A 131 21.27 -15.83 -8.40
C GLU A 131 22.42 -15.18 -9.18
N GLU A 132 22.34 -13.88 -9.49
CA GLU A 132 23.41 -13.14 -10.15
C GLU A 132 24.66 -13.05 -9.27
N TYR A 133 24.50 -12.89 -7.95
CA TYR A 133 25.62 -12.97 -7.02
C TYR A 133 26.29 -14.35 -7.09
N GLN A 134 25.53 -15.45 -7.05
CA GLN A 134 26.11 -16.80 -7.13
C GLN A 134 26.85 -17.05 -8.44
N LYS A 135 26.35 -16.53 -9.56
CA LYS A 135 26.99 -16.63 -10.88
C LYS A 135 28.29 -15.81 -10.95
N ARG A 136 28.30 -14.59 -10.40
CA ARG A 136 29.36 -13.60 -10.64
C ARG A 136 30.30 -13.40 -9.46
N LYS A 137 30.07 -14.05 -8.31
CA LYS A 137 30.87 -13.88 -7.08
C LYS A 137 32.37 -14.10 -7.29
N GLN A 138 32.81 -15.02 -8.16
CA GLN A 138 34.23 -15.24 -8.40
C GLN A 138 34.88 -14.11 -9.21
N GLU A 139 34.18 -13.63 -10.25
CA GLU A 139 34.63 -12.50 -11.05
C GLU A 139 34.70 -11.21 -10.22
N TYR A 140 33.64 -10.94 -9.44
CA TYR A 140 33.57 -9.75 -8.60
C TYR A 140 34.58 -9.79 -7.44
N ARG A 141 34.91 -10.98 -6.91
CA ARG A 141 36.03 -11.15 -5.96
C ARG A 141 37.36 -10.74 -6.57
N GLN A 142 37.63 -11.15 -7.80
CA GLN A 142 38.91 -10.87 -8.47
C GLN A 142 39.03 -9.42 -8.91
N LYS A 143 37.93 -8.82 -9.38
CA LYS A 143 37.93 -7.49 -9.99
C LYS A 143 37.70 -6.35 -9.00
N TYR A 144 36.92 -6.59 -7.94
CA TYR A 144 36.47 -5.56 -7.00
C TYR A 144 36.72 -5.92 -5.53
N SER A 145 37.38 -7.04 -5.23
CA SER A 145 37.61 -7.52 -3.85
C SER A 145 36.32 -7.65 -3.03
N VAL A 146 35.22 -8.04 -3.68
CA VAL A 146 33.89 -8.18 -3.06
C VAL A 146 33.72 -9.56 -2.46
N PHE A 147 33.47 -9.65 -1.16
CA PHE A 147 33.38 -10.95 -0.47
C PHE A 147 31.96 -11.32 -0.01
N THR A 148 31.10 -10.32 0.18
CA THR A 148 29.74 -10.48 0.70
C THR A 148 28.67 -10.09 -0.33
N PHE A 149 27.44 -10.57 -0.12
CA PHE A 149 26.30 -10.24 -0.96
C PHE A 149 25.99 -8.74 -0.96
N ASP A 150 26.05 -8.08 0.20
CA ASP A 150 25.75 -6.64 0.30
C ASP A 150 26.73 -5.79 -0.52
N GLN A 151 28.04 -6.10 -0.43
CA GLN A 151 29.08 -5.44 -1.22
C GLN A 151 28.88 -5.68 -2.72
N PHE A 152 28.42 -6.87 -3.11
CA PHE A 152 28.07 -7.17 -4.49
C PHE A 152 26.87 -6.36 -4.95
N ALA A 153 25.79 -6.33 -4.17
CA ALA A 153 24.55 -5.65 -4.51
C ALA A 153 24.79 -4.15 -4.77
N ASP A 154 25.55 -3.47 -3.89
CA ASP A 154 25.86 -2.04 -4.04
C ASP A 154 26.60 -1.73 -5.34
N ILE A 155 27.65 -2.51 -5.66
CA ILE A 155 28.47 -2.28 -6.85
C ILE A 155 27.70 -2.69 -8.12
N PHE A 156 27.02 -3.84 -8.08
CA PHE A 156 26.33 -4.40 -9.22
C PHE A 156 25.13 -3.55 -9.64
N LEU A 157 24.33 -3.05 -8.68
CA LEU A 157 23.20 -2.18 -8.98
C LEU A 157 23.66 -0.83 -9.53
N LYS A 158 24.77 -0.29 -9.01
CA LYS A 158 25.38 0.94 -9.54
C LYS A 158 25.83 0.76 -10.99
N ASP A 159 26.57 -0.30 -11.29
CA ASP A 159 27.00 -0.62 -12.66
C ASP A 159 25.80 -0.76 -13.63
N LEU A 160 24.71 -1.37 -13.16
CA LEU A 160 23.48 -1.53 -13.94
C LEU A 160 22.84 -0.17 -14.25
N LEU A 161 22.78 0.72 -13.27
CA LEU A 161 22.16 2.03 -13.38
C LEU A 161 22.97 2.96 -14.30
N ASP A 162 24.30 2.87 -14.24
CA ASP A 162 25.21 3.58 -15.14
C ASP A 162 25.02 3.12 -16.59
N ARG A 163 24.90 1.81 -16.84
CA ARG A 163 24.62 1.25 -18.18
C ARG A 163 23.27 1.68 -18.73
N VAL A 164 22.23 1.69 -17.91
CA VAL A 164 20.89 2.17 -18.30
C VAL A 164 20.93 3.65 -18.64
N SER A 165 21.64 4.45 -17.84
CA SER A 165 21.81 5.89 -18.07
C SER A 165 22.53 6.15 -19.40
N GLU A 166 23.60 5.41 -19.68
CA GLU A 166 24.33 5.53 -20.94
C GLU A 166 23.50 5.08 -22.14
N ALA A 167 22.80 3.94 -22.04
CA ALA A 167 21.89 3.48 -23.08
C ALA A 167 20.79 4.52 -23.37
N LYS A 168 20.25 5.15 -22.33
CA LYS A 168 19.26 6.23 -22.48
C LYS A 168 19.85 7.44 -23.22
N ARG A 169 21.10 7.83 -22.92
CA ARG A 169 21.77 8.93 -23.64
C ARG A 169 21.97 8.60 -25.12
N VAL A 170 22.40 7.38 -25.43
CA VAL A 170 22.61 6.92 -26.82
C VAL A 170 21.29 6.86 -27.60
N LEU A 171 20.20 6.43 -26.98
CA LEU A 171 18.88 6.34 -27.61
C LEU A 171 18.14 7.69 -27.69
N SER A 172 18.63 8.73 -27.00
CA SER A 172 18.06 10.08 -27.04
C SER A 172 18.85 11.03 -27.96
N LEU A 173 19.90 10.52 -28.62
CA LEU A 173 20.66 11.15 -29.71
C LEU A 173 20.04 10.77 -31.05
#